data_AF-A0ABD2VXU1-F1
#
_entry.id   AF-A0ABD2VXU1-F1
#
_cell.length_a   1.000
_cell.length_b   1.000
_cell.length_c   1.000
_cell.angle_alpha   90.00
_cell.angle_beta   90.00
_cell.angle_gamma   90.00
#
_symmetry.space_group_name_H-M   'P 1'
#
loop_
_entity.id
_entity.type
_entity.pdbx_description
1 polymer ?
#
loop_
_entity_poly.entity_id
_entity_poly.type
_entity_poly.pdbx_seq_one_letter_code
_entity_poly.pdbx_strand_id
1 'polypeptide(L)'
;MEVPAYLQQMVSNYFRGRVLEFTMDDGAETYEVTAGVPQGSVLGPILWNVMYNRILRFELPRSAKIVGFADVIAITVVAKHLDLVEYYSNETIRLVRAALTELGLQTADQKTEVLLVPSRKVMETITVRAGDRYITSAPCIRYLGVHIDARLLFEEHLRIVSDKANRAAGTLLGLMPNIGGPRSSRRRLYASVVDSILLYGAPAWSEAAKKQSYARRAVLIHRHACLRVICGFCSISQEATYVLASIPPLTLLIDERSRLYLRRLENVESEERAKTIKEWQAQWTCSRKGRWTHRLIPNIIPWIERRHGEVNYHLTQLLTGHGCFRSYLCRTNNDTGDQCTVCPAAVEDVEHVIFRCPRFTGEREVLHHLFWGPLKPETLVGFMLEAGSNWLAVSTFAQSVMTRLRSEERVRRR
;
A
#
# COMPACT_ATOMS: atom_id res chain seq x y z
N MET A 1 -14.96 0.74 45.34
CA MET A 1 -13.75 -0.13 45.30
C MET A 1 -12.62 0.69 45.90
N GLU A 2 -12.09 0.29 47.05
CA GLU A 2 -10.96 0.98 47.66
C GLU A 2 -9.67 0.59 46.93
N VAL A 3 -8.94 1.58 46.41
CA VAL A 3 -7.66 1.35 45.73
C VAL A 3 -6.57 1.19 46.80
N PRO A 4 -5.74 0.13 46.76
CA PRO A 4 -4.67 -0.09 47.74
C PRO A 4 -3.75 1.13 47.91
N ALA A 5 -3.40 1.46 49.16
CA ALA A 5 -2.61 2.65 49.50
C ALA A 5 -1.24 2.69 48.80
N TYR A 6 -0.57 1.54 48.65
CA TYR A 6 0.73 1.46 47.97
C TYR A 6 0.65 1.88 46.50
N LEU A 7 -0.45 1.57 45.80
CA LEU A 7 -0.65 1.99 44.40
C LEU A 7 -0.87 3.50 44.32
N GLN A 8 -1.64 4.07 45.24
CA GLN A 8 -1.83 5.52 45.32
C GLN A 8 -0.50 6.24 45.54
N GLN A 9 0.34 5.70 46.43
CA GLN A 9 1.66 6.26 46.72
C GLN A 9 2.62 6.12 45.53
N MET A 10 2.58 4.99 44.81
CA MET A 10 3.39 4.79 43.61
C MET A 10 3.02 5.78 42.49
N VAL A 11 1.73 5.99 42.24
CA VAL A 11 1.25 7.00 41.29
C VAL A 11 1.57 8.42 41.78
N SER A 12 1.45 8.70 43.07
CA SER A 12 1.82 10.01 43.62
C SER A 12 3.32 10.30 43.47
N ASN A 13 4.18 9.31 43.68
CA ASN A 13 5.62 9.45 43.51
C ASN A 13 5.99 9.68 42.04
N TYR A 14 5.26 9.06 41.11
CA TYR A 14 5.47 9.27 39.67
C TYR A 14 5.33 10.74 39.24
N PHE A 15 4.54 11.56 39.95
CA PHE A 15 4.35 12.98 39.65
C PHE A 15 5.18 13.95 40.49
N ARG A 16 5.81 13.50 41.59
CA ARG A 16 6.53 14.37 42.55
C ARG A 16 8.03 14.43 42.26
N GLY A 17 8.64 15.57 42.59
CA GLY A 17 10.11 15.74 42.58
C GLY A 17 10.75 15.49 41.22
N ARG A 18 10.06 15.83 40.13
CA ARG A 18 10.54 15.60 38.77
C ARG A 18 11.42 16.77 38.33
N VAL A 19 12.64 16.46 37.90
CA VAL A 19 13.59 17.42 37.35
C VAL A 19 14.03 16.92 35.98
N LEU A 20 14.01 17.79 34.97
CA LEU A 20 14.63 17.56 33.67
C LEU A 20 16.05 18.11 33.71
N GLU A 21 17.02 17.24 33.45
CA GLU A 21 18.40 17.63 33.25
C GLU A 21 18.69 17.60 31.75
N PHE A 22 19.20 18.70 31.19
CA PHE A 22 19.55 18.78 29.78
C PHE A 22 20.84 19.58 29.59
N THR A 23 21.62 19.20 28.59
CA THR A 23 22.89 19.86 28.28
C THR A 23 22.70 20.77 27.06
N MET A 24 22.97 22.06 27.26
CA MET A 24 23.09 23.07 26.22
C MET A 24 24.59 23.24 25.88
N ASP A 25 24.90 23.97 24.81
CA ASP A 25 26.29 24.20 24.37
C ASP A 25 27.15 24.88 25.46
N ASP A 26 26.49 25.54 26.40
CA ASP A 26 27.00 26.35 27.50
C ASP A 26 26.96 25.64 28.89
N GLY A 27 26.45 24.40 28.97
CA GLY A 27 26.50 23.58 30.18
C GLY A 27 25.24 22.76 30.46
N ALA A 28 25.23 22.07 31.61
CA ALA A 28 24.07 21.33 32.08
C ALA A 28 23.11 22.24 32.86
N GLU A 29 21.84 22.26 32.46
CA GLU A 29 20.77 22.96 33.16
C GLU A 29 19.73 21.98 33.71
N THR A 30 19.03 22.42 34.75
CA THR A 30 17.97 21.65 35.40
C THR A 30 16.67 22.43 35.44
N TYR A 31 15.56 21.77 35.12
CA TYR A 31 14.22 22.37 35.14
C TYR A 31 13.23 21.50 35.91
N GLU A 32 12.56 22.08 36.91
CA GLU A 32 11.55 21.37 37.70
C GLU A 32 10.23 21.21 36.92
N VAL A 33 9.74 19.98 36.81
CA VAL A 33 8.53 19.66 36.04
C VAL A 33 7.32 19.48 36.95
N THR A 34 6.48 20.50 36.98
CA THR A 34 5.29 20.55 37.85
C THR A 34 4.03 19.94 37.22
N ALA A 35 3.97 19.80 35.90
CA ALA A 35 2.79 19.31 35.18
C ALA A 35 3.12 18.27 34.08
N GLY A 36 2.10 17.56 33.60
CA GLY A 36 2.21 16.61 32.49
C GLY A 36 2.79 15.24 32.86
N VAL A 37 2.68 14.28 31.95
CA VAL A 37 3.29 12.95 32.06
C VAL A 37 4.63 12.91 31.32
N PRO A 38 5.68 12.25 31.85
CA PRO A 38 6.94 12.09 31.13
C PRO A 38 6.76 11.38 29.77
N GLN A 39 7.22 12.02 28.70
CA GLN A 39 7.19 11.44 27.37
C GLN A 39 8.12 10.22 27.29
N GLY A 40 7.65 9.12 26.68
CA GLY A 40 8.39 7.85 26.64
C GLY A 40 8.19 6.96 27.88
N SER A 41 7.52 7.43 28.92
CA SER A 41 7.16 6.58 30.04
C SER A 41 6.04 5.60 29.70
N VAL A 42 6.08 4.41 30.30
CA VAL A 42 5.08 3.35 30.07
C VAL A 42 3.70 3.74 30.61
N LEU A 43 3.64 4.40 31.78
CA LEU A 43 2.38 4.79 32.42
C LEU A 43 1.76 6.07 31.86
N GLY A 44 2.55 6.92 31.20
CA GLY A 44 2.12 8.24 30.73
C GLY A 44 0.84 8.20 29.86
N PRO A 45 0.77 7.36 28.81
CA PRO A 45 -0.42 7.25 27.98
C PRO A 45 -1.68 6.81 28.73
N ILE A 46 -1.54 5.92 29.72
CA ILE A 46 -2.68 5.44 30.52
C ILE A 46 -3.19 6.57 31.42
N LEU A 47 -2.28 7.26 32.12
CA LEU A 47 -2.62 8.38 32.99
C LEU A 47 -3.25 9.54 32.21
N TRP A 48 -2.75 9.80 30.99
CA TRP A 48 -3.39 10.73 30.06
C TRP A 48 -4.82 10.30 29.75
N ASN A 49 -5.04 9.04 29.36
CA ASN A 49 -6.37 8.53 29.03
C ASN A 49 -7.33 8.60 30.23
N VAL A 50 -6.86 8.34 31.45
CA VAL A 50 -7.71 8.44 32.67
C VAL A 50 -8.20 9.87 32.87
N MET A 51 -7.30 10.86 32.79
CA MET A 51 -7.67 12.28 32.87
C MET A 51 -8.59 12.67 31.71
N TYR A 52 -8.22 12.31 30.49
CA TYR A 52 -8.89 12.75 29.26
C TYR A 52 -10.27 12.11 29.06
N ASN A 53 -10.49 10.92 29.65
CA ASN A 53 -11.77 10.21 29.57
C ASN A 53 -12.95 11.01 30.13
N ARG A 54 -12.71 11.99 31.01
CA ARG A 54 -13.74 12.93 31.49
C ARG A 54 -14.30 13.80 30.35
N ILE A 55 -13.47 14.21 29.40
CA ILE A 55 -13.86 14.98 28.21
C ILE A 55 -14.64 14.12 27.22
N LEU A 56 -14.39 12.81 27.19
CA LEU A 56 -15.05 11.91 26.23
C LEU A 56 -16.42 11.41 26.70
N ARG A 57 -16.76 11.62 27.98
CA ARG A 57 -17.97 11.04 28.61
C ARG A 57 -18.97 12.06 29.14
N PHE A 58 -18.68 13.36 29.07
CA PHE A 58 -19.65 14.36 29.52
C PHE A 58 -20.83 14.46 28.54
N GLU A 59 -21.97 14.94 29.01
CA GLU A 59 -23.20 15.00 28.21
C GLU A 59 -23.09 16.05 27.11
N LEU A 60 -23.38 15.62 25.88
CA LEU A 60 -23.42 16.46 24.69
C LEU A 60 -24.85 16.58 24.16
N PRO A 61 -25.17 17.64 23.39
CA PRO A 61 -26.41 17.70 22.64
C PRO A 61 -26.61 16.44 21.78
N ARG A 62 -27.85 15.95 21.64
CA ARG A 62 -28.15 14.73 20.86
C ARG A 62 -27.65 14.78 19.41
N SER A 63 -27.53 15.98 18.85
CA SER A 63 -27.03 16.24 17.49
C SER A 63 -25.51 16.18 17.36
N ALA A 64 -24.77 16.06 18.47
CA ALA A 64 -23.32 16.12 18.52
C ALA A 64 -22.71 14.82 19.05
N LYS A 65 -21.54 14.47 18.50
CA LYS A 65 -20.69 13.37 18.98
C LYS A 65 -19.25 13.84 19.08
N ILE A 66 -18.52 13.28 20.03
CA ILE A 66 -17.10 13.53 20.24
C ILE A 66 -16.30 12.25 20.06
N VAL A 67 -15.17 12.35 19.38
CA VAL A 67 -14.18 11.27 19.24
C VAL A 67 -12.81 11.85 19.57
N GLY A 68 -12.10 11.21 20.49
CA GLY A 68 -10.75 11.62 20.88
C GLY A 68 -9.71 10.59 20.47
N PHE A 69 -8.55 11.06 20.02
CA PHE A 69 -7.34 10.25 19.87
C PHE A 69 -6.15 11.04 20.40
N ALA A 70 -5.56 10.55 21.49
CA ALA A 70 -4.54 11.28 22.26
C ALA A 70 -5.04 12.68 22.66
N ASP A 71 -4.41 13.73 22.14
CA ASP A 71 -4.74 15.15 22.36
C ASP A 71 -5.68 15.73 21.29
N VAL A 72 -5.99 14.98 20.23
CA VAL A 72 -6.83 15.43 19.12
C VAL A 72 -8.29 15.06 19.36
N ILE A 73 -9.18 16.06 19.30
CA ILE A 73 -10.63 15.90 19.38
C ILE A 73 -11.26 16.14 18.01
N ALA A 74 -12.13 15.24 17.57
CA ALA A 74 -13.08 15.48 16.49
C ALA A 74 -14.49 15.61 17.07
N ILE A 75 -15.17 16.69 16.70
CA ILE A 75 -16.59 16.92 17.01
C ILE A 75 -17.37 16.73 15.71
N THR A 76 -18.39 15.86 15.73
CA THR A 76 -19.30 15.66 14.60
C THR A 76 -20.68 16.14 14.99
N VAL A 77 -21.21 17.10 14.24
CA VAL A 77 -22.56 17.64 14.42
C VAL A 77 -23.42 17.32 13.20
N VAL A 78 -24.64 16.83 13.42
CA VAL A 78 -25.59 16.50 12.35
C VAL A 78 -26.89 17.27 12.59
N ALA A 79 -27.27 18.12 11.65
CA ALA A 79 -28.56 18.83 11.66
C ALA A 79 -29.10 19.01 10.24
N LYS A 80 -30.40 19.32 10.11
CA LYS A 80 -31.09 19.48 8.82
C LYS A 80 -30.85 20.83 8.15
N HIS A 81 -30.58 21.87 8.93
CA HIS A 81 -30.45 23.26 8.48
C HIS A 81 -29.11 23.84 8.95
N LEU A 82 -28.51 24.73 8.15
CA LEU A 82 -27.16 25.25 8.39
C LEU A 82 -27.06 26.08 9.67
N ASP A 83 -28.07 26.88 9.96
CA ASP A 83 -28.23 27.64 11.21
C ASP A 83 -28.19 26.72 12.44
N LEU A 84 -28.86 25.57 12.38
CA LEU A 84 -28.80 24.56 13.44
C LEU A 84 -27.43 23.90 13.53
N VAL A 85 -26.77 23.63 12.40
CA VAL A 85 -25.39 23.09 12.42
C VAL A 85 -24.45 24.08 13.10
N GLU A 86 -24.51 25.36 12.74
CA GLU A 86 -23.70 26.41 13.39
C GLU A 86 -24.02 26.52 14.88
N TYR A 87 -25.30 26.58 15.24
CA TYR A 87 -25.72 26.66 16.65
C TYR A 87 -25.19 25.51 17.48
N TYR A 88 -25.45 24.26 17.06
CA TYR A 88 -25.01 23.07 17.80
C TYR A 88 -23.49 22.91 17.80
N SER A 89 -22.80 23.33 16.74
CA SER A 89 -21.32 23.32 16.70
C SER A 89 -20.74 24.30 17.70
N ASN A 90 -21.23 25.54 17.72
CA ASN A 90 -20.80 26.57 18.67
C ASN A 90 -21.05 26.16 20.12
N GLU A 91 -22.23 25.63 20.40
CA GLU A 91 -22.58 25.18 21.76
C GLU A 91 -21.72 23.99 22.19
N THR A 92 -21.49 23.03 21.30
CA THR A 92 -20.63 21.87 21.60
C THR A 92 -19.19 22.30 21.84
N ILE A 93 -18.63 23.19 21.01
CA ILE A 93 -17.28 23.73 21.20
C ILE A 93 -17.18 24.44 22.55
N ARG A 94 -18.18 25.25 22.92
CA ARG A 94 -18.22 25.95 24.22
C ARG A 94 -18.17 24.98 25.39
N LEU A 95 -18.97 23.90 25.36
CA LEU A 95 -18.99 22.88 26.41
C LEU A 95 -17.66 22.12 26.50
N VAL A 96 -17.11 21.68 25.36
CA VAL A 96 -15.80 20.98 25.33
C VAL A 96 -14.69 21.87 25.88
N ARG A 97 -14.67 23.16 25.53
CA ARG A 97 -13.69 24.11 26.07
C ARG A 97 -13.81 24.28 27.57
N ALA A 98 -15.02 24.44 28.09
CA ALA A 98 -15.24 24.57 29.54
C ALA A 98 -14.70 23.33 30.29
N ALA A 99 -14.98 22.14 29.77
CA ALA A 99 -14.47 20.89 30.34
C ALA A 99 -12.93 20.78 30.26
N LEU A 100 -12.31 21.24 29.18
CA LEU A 100 -10.85 21.29 29.05
C LEU A 100 -10.23 22.27 30.06
N THR A 101 -10.80 23.47 30.21
CA THR A 101 -10.34 24.47 31.17
C THR A 101 -10.45 23.95 32.61
N GLU A 102 -11.52 23.23 32.95
CA GLU A 102 -11.67 22.60 34.28
C GLU A 102 -10.55 21.59 34.57
N LEU A 103 -10.03 20.93 33.54
CA LEU A 103 -8.89 20.00 33.63
C LEU A 103 -7.53 20.70 33.55
N GLY A 104 -7.49 22.03 33.47
CA GLY A 104 -6.25 22.80 33.31
C GLY A 104 -5.63 22.68 31.91
N LEU A 105 -6.39 22.26 30.91
CA LEU A 105 -5.94 22.13 29.52
C LEU A 105 -6.35 23.35 28.69
N GLN A 106 -5.47 23.75 27.78
CA GLN A 106 -5.72 24.85 26.84
C GLN A 106 -5.91 24.30 25.42
N THR A 107 -6.84 24.89 24.68
CA THR A 107 -7.07 24.53 23.28
C THR A 107 -6.13 25.28 22.35
N ALA A 108 -5.59 24.58 21.36
CA ALA A 108 -4.80 25.19 20.30
C ALA A 108 -5.73 25.73 19.20
N ASP A 109 -6.32 26.91 19.41
CA ASP A 109 -7.36 27.48 18.53
C ASP A 109 -6.86 27.67 17.08
N GLN A 110 -5.57 27.94 16.89
CA GLN A 110 -4.91 28.01 15.58
C GLN A 110 -4.92 26.69 14.79
N LYS A 111 -5.03 25.54 15.46
CA LYS A 111 -5.02 24.21 14.83
C LYS A 111 -6.42 23.66 14.62
N THR A 112 -7.46 24.38 15.03
CA THR A 112 -8.84 23.93 14.88
C THR A 112 -9.26 24.11 13.43
N GLU A 113 -9.67 23.01 12.79
CA GLU A 113 -10.16 22.98 11.42
C GLU A 113 -11.64 22.57 11.42
N VAL A 114 -12.40 23.10 10.46
CA VAL A 114 -13.85 22.86 10.36
C VAL A 114 -14.15 22.37 8.96
N LEU A 115 -14.91 21.28 8.86
CA LEU A 115 -15.37 20.71 7.59
C LEU A 115 -16.90 20.67 7.60
N LEU A 116 -17.52 21.31 6.62
CA LEU A 116 -18.95 21.10 6.35
C LEU A 116 -19.09 19.98 5.34
N VAL A 117 -19.89 18.96 5.66
CA VAL A 117 -20.20 17.85 4.74
C VAL A 117 -21.66 18.01 4.26
N PRO A 118 -21.90 18.69 3.13
CA PRO A 118 -23.26 18.93 2.65
C PRO A 118 -23.82 17.72 1.89
N SER A 119 -25.10 17.41 2.13
CA SER A 119 -25.84 16.45 1.30
C SER A 119 -26.27 17.04 -0.05
N ARG A 120 -26.30 18.37 -0.18
CA ARG A 120 -26.72 19.10 -1.40
C ARG A 120 -25.54 19.32 -2.36
N LYS A 121 -25.84 19.50 -3.65
CA LYS A 121 -24.81 19.77 -4.70
C LYS A 121 -24.16 21.15 -4.58
N VAL A 122 -24.83 22.13 -4.01
CA VAL A 122 -24.24 23.44 -3.74
C VAL A 122 -23.27 23.31 -2.57
N MET A 123 -22.07 23.85 -2.73
CA MET A 123 -21.08 23.93 -1.66
C MET A 123 -21.35 25.21 -0.88
N GLU A 124 -21.81 25.06 0.35
CA GLU A 124 -22.00 26.14 1.30
C GLU A 124 -20.85 26.14 2.32
N THR A 125 -20.71 27.22 3.07
CA THR A 125 -19.75 27.32 4.17
C THR A 125 -20.46 27.72 5.44
N ILE A 126 -19.94 27.25 6.57
CA ILE A 126 -20.36 27.70 7.90
C ILE A 126 -19.21 28.39 8.61
N THR A 127 -19.54 29.27 9.56
CA THR A 127 -18.55 29.90 10.43
C THR A 127 -18.86 29.54 11.88
N VAL A 128 -17.89 28.93 12.55
CA VAL A 128 -18.01 28.58 13.97
C VAL A 128 -17.00 29.36 14.79
N ARG A 129 -17.34 29.60 16.05
CA ARG A 129 -16.54 30.33 17.02
C ARG A 129 -15.81 29.36 17.94
N ALA A 130 -14.49 29.35 17.88
CA ALA A 130 -13.61 28.61 18.77
C ALA A 130 -12.83 29.60 19.64
N GLY A 131 -13.34 29.85 20.85
CA GLY A 131 -12.82 30.90 21.72
C GLY A 131 -13.09 32.28 21.13
N ASP A 132 -12.02 33.04 20.91
CA ASP A 132 -12.09 34.39 20.31
C ASP A 132 -11.93 34.37 18.78
N ARG A 133 -11.75 33.19 18.18
CA ARG A 133 -11.55 33.04 16.73
C ARG A 133 -12.82 32.56 16.03
N TYR A 134 -13.07 33.14 14.86
CA TYR A 134 -14.05 32.65 13.90
C TYR A 134 -13.34 31.80 12.84
N ILE A 135 -13.83 30.58 12.65
CA ILE A 135 -13.26 29.59 11.74
C ILE A 135 -14.31 29.25 10.69
N THR A 136 -14.04 29.61 9.45
CA THR A 136 -14.87 29.24 8.30
C THR A 136 -14.52 27.82 7.85
N SER A 137 -15.53 27.03 7.50
CA SER A 137 -15.35 25.66 7.03
C SER A 137 -14.50 25.60 5.76
N ALA A 138 -13.48 24.75 5.77
CA ALA A 138 -12.63 24.46 4.62
C ALA A 138 -13.24 23.34 3.75
N PRO A 139 -12.89 23.26 2.45
CA PRO A 139 -13.35 22.17 1.57
C PRO A 139 -12.71 20.82 1.90
N CYS A 140 -11.58 20.82 2.63
CA CYS A 140 -10.84 19.64 3.05
C CYS A 140 -10.09 19.94 4.35
N ILE A 141 -10.06 18.97 5.26
CA ILE A 141 -9.31 19.06 6.52
C ILE A 141 -8.41 17.84 6.69
N ARG A 142 -7.39 17.94 7.55
CA ARG A 142 -6.52 16.81 7.90
C ARG A 142 -6.84 16.27 9.29
N TYR A 143 -7.31 15.02 9.36
CA TYR A 143 -7.57 14.33 10.62
C TYR A 143 -6.78 13.02 10.71
N LEU A 144 -5.92 12.89 11.74
CA LEU A 144 -5.07 11.72 11.97
C LEU A 144 -4.29 11.27 10.71
N GLY A 145 -3.81 12.23 9.92
CA GLY A 145 -3.06 11.95 8.69
C GLY A 145 -3.90 11.63 7.46
N VAL A 146 -5.22 11.53 7.58
CA VAL A 146 -6.16 11.36 6.46
C VAL A 146 -6.76 12.70 6.08
N HIS A 147 -6.78 13.00 4.78
CA HIS A 147 -7.42 14.22 4.29
C HIS A 147 -8.87 13.92 3.94
N ILE A 148 -9.79 14.61 4.61
CA ILE A 148 -11.23 14.41 4.46
C ILE A 148 -11.79 15.62 3.73
N ASP A 149 -12.22 15.43 2.48
CA ASP A 149 -12.92 16.47 1.73
C ASP A 149 -14.42 16.48 2.02
N ALA A 150 -15.05 17.62 1.77
CA ALA A 150 -16.46 17.87 2.07
C ALA A 150 -17.43 16.93 1.33
N ARG A 151 -16.97 16.26 0.26
CA ARG A 151 -17.74 15.30 -0.52
C ARG A 151 -17.46 13.84 -0.13
N LEU A 152 -16.54 13.62 0.81
CA LEU A 152 -16.07 12.30 1.23
C LEU A 152 -15.58 11.46 0.04
N LEU A 153 -14.98 12.10 -0.97
CA LEU A 153 -14.41 11.43 -2.14
C LEU A 153 -12.97 10.97 -1.92
N PHE A 154 -12.30 11.55 -0.94
CA PHE A 154 -10.90 11.35 -0.57
C PHE A 154 -9.92 11.57 -1.72
N GLU A 155 -10.28 12.42 -2.70
CA GLU A 155 -9.45 12.67 -3.88
C GLU A 155 -8.11 13.31 -3.49
N GLU A 156 -8.16 14.33 -2.62
CA GLU A 156 -6.96 15.00 -2.11
C GLU A 156 -6.09 14.05 -1.29
N HIS A 157 -6.70 13.19 -0.47
CA HIS A 157 -5.98 12.15 0.27
C HIS A 157 -5.25 11.18 -0.66
N LEU A 158 -5.97 10.63 -1.64
CA LEU A 158 -5.43 9.69 -2.63
C LEU A 158 -4.31 10.33 -3.44
N ARG A 159 -4.42 11.63 -3.78
CA ARG A 159 -3.35 12.39 -4.43
C ARG A 159 -2.12 12.48 -3.54
N ILE A 160 -2.27 12.89 -2.28
CA ILE A 160 -1.16 13.06 -1.33
C ILE A 160 -0.44 11.74 -1.05
N VAL A 161 -1.17 10.65 -0.77
CA VAL A 161 -0.55 9.34 -0.52
C VAL A 161 0.10 8.79 -1.78
N SER A 162 -0.49 9.02 -2.97
CA SER A 162 0.13 8.67 -4.25
C SER A 162 1.43 9.44 -4.48
N ASP A 163 1.44 10.76 -4.24
CA ASP A 163 2.64 11.59 -4.36
C ASP A 163 3.75 11.13 -3.41
N LYS A 164 3.39 10.81 -2.15
CA LYS A 164 4.32 10.28 -1.15
C LYS A 164 4.87 8.91 -1.55
N ALA A 165 4.00 8.01 -2.01
CA ALA A 165 4.38 6.67 -2.45
C ALA A 165 5.27 6.73 -3.70
N ASN A 166 4.99 7.64 -4.65
CA ASN A 166 5.80 7.83 -5.84
C ASN A 166 7.20 8.37 -5.52
N ARG A 167 7.32 9.31 -4.55
CA ARG A 167 8.62 9.78 -4.06
C ARG A 167 9.42 8.64 -3.42
N ALA A 168 8.79 7.87 -2.53
CA ALA A 168 9.43 6.72 -1.89
C ALA A 168 9.88 5.68 -2.93
N ALA A 169 9.02 5.36 -3.90
CA ALA A 169 9.37 4.47 -5.01
C ALA A 169 10.57 5.02 -5.80
N GLY A 170 10.57 6.32 -6.11
CA GLY A 170 11.65 7.01 -6.82
C GLY A 170 13.00 6.92 -6.12
N THR A 171 13.07 7.17 -4.81
CA THR A 171 14.29 7.02 -4.01
C THR A 171 14.83 5.58 -4.07
N LEU A 172 13.93 4.59 -4.05
CA LEU A 172 14.31 3.18 -4.10
C LEU A 172 14.75 2.73 -5.50
N LEU A 173 14.37 3.43 -6.58
CA LEU A 173 14.76 3.05 -7.95
C LEU A 173 16.27 3.00 -8.15
N GLY A 174 17.02 3.92 -7.54
CA GLY A 174 18.48 3.96 -7.64
C GLY A 174 19.17 2.70 -7.11
N LEU A 175 18.51 1.97 -6.21
CA LEU A 175 19.00 0.73 -5.62
C LEU A 175 18.56 -0.53 -6.37
N MET A 176 17.81 -0.39 -7.47
CA MET A 176 17.07 -1.48 -8.11
C MET A 176 17.31 -1.64 -9.62
N PRO A 177 18.57 -1.64 -10.12
CA PRO A 177 18.83 -1.90 -11.53
C PRO A 177 18.30 -3.29 -11.93
N ASN A 178 17.70 -3.43 -13.11
CA ASN A 178 17.06 -4.70 -13.51
C ASN A 178 18.06 -5.87 -13.63
N ILE A 179 19.30 -5.57 -14.02
CA ILE A 179 20.43 -6.51 -14.10
C ILE A 179 21.44 -6.13 -13.03
N GLY A 180 21.98 -7.12 -12.31
CA GLY A 180 22.97 -6.90 -11.25
C GLY A 180 22.41 -6.26 -9.96
N GLY A 181 21.10 -5.98 -9.90
CA GLY A 181 20.45 -5.44 -8.73
C GLY A 181 19.95 -6.49 -7.73
N PRO A 182 19.20 -6.06 -6.70
CA PRO A 182 18.67 -6.95 -5.68
C PRO A 182 17.74 -8.02 -6.24
N ARG A 183 17.69 -9.14 -5.51
CA ARG A 183 16.76 -10.25 -5.69
C ARG A 183 15.29 -9.84 -5.54
N SER A 184 14.38 -10.56 -6.19
CA SER A 184 12.93 -10.28 -6.18
C SER A 184 12.35 -10.27 -4.76
N SER A 185 12.85 -11.13 -3.86
CA SER A 185 12.47 -11.15 -2.44
C SER A 185 12.74 -9.82 -1.74
N ARG A 186 13.95 -9.26 -1.90
CA ARG A 186 14.32 -7.94 -1.37
C ARG A 186 13.51 -6.83 -2.01
N ARG A 187 13.21 -6.94 -3.31
CA ARG A 187 12.35 -5.97 -4.01
C ARG A 187 10.91 -5.98 -3.52
N ARG A 188 10.37 -7.12 -3.10
CA ARG A 188 9.04 -7.20 -2.49
C ARG A 188 8.97 -6.41 -1.18
N LEU A 189 10.04 -6.42 -0.38
CA LEU A 189 10.11 -5.58 0.82
C LEU A 189 9.94 -4.09 0.45
N TYR A 190 10.62 -3.62 -0.60
CA TYR A 190 10.44 -2.25 -1.08
C TYR A 190 9.03 -1.96 -1.60
N ALA A 191 8.43 -2.91 -2.34
CA ALA A 191 7.03 -2.79 -2.77
C ALA A 191 6.07 -2.69 -1.56
N SER A 192 6.32 -3.44 -0.47
CA SER A 192 5.51 -3.35 0.74
C SER A 192 5.57 -1.96 1.41
N VAL A 193 6.69 -1.24 1.29
CA VAL A 193 6.79 0.15 1.78
C VAL A 193 5.89 1.06 0.95
N VAL A 194 5.93 0.94 -0.38
CA VAL A 194 5.05 1.68 -1.29
C VAL A 194 3.58 1.39 -0.97
N ASP A 195 3.22 0.11 -0.82
CA ASP A 195 1.85 -0.32 -0.52
C ASP A 195 1.40 0.15 0.87
N SER A 196 2.30 0.17 1.87
CA SER A 196 1.98 0.67 3.20
C SER A 196 1.58 2.15 3.18
N ILE A 197 2.21 2.96 2.33
CA ILE A 197 1.88 4.37 2.13
C ILE A 197 0.54 4.50 1.40
N LEU A 198 0.35 3.75 0.31
CA LEU A 198 -0.88 3.80 -0.50
C LEU A 198 -2.12 3.34 0.29
N LEU A 199 -1.97 2.35 1.17
CA LEU A 199 -3.05 1.77 1.97
C LEU A 199 -3.25 2.47 3.32
N TYR A 200 -2.59 3.61 3.56
CA TYR A 200 -2.72 4.34 4.81
C TYR A 200 -4.15 4.91 4.97
N GLY A 201 -4.81 4.53 6.07
CA GLY A 201 -6.19 4.91 6.34
C GLY A 201 -7.22 4.25 5.43
N ALA A 202 -6.87 3.18 4.70
CA ALA A 202 -7.77 2.51 3.73
C ALA A 202 -9.20 2.27 4.21
N PRO A 203 -9.47 1.83 5.45
CA PRO A 203 -10.84 1.64 5.93
C PRO A 203 -11.72 2.90 5.90
N ALA A 204 -11.11 4.10 6.00
CA ALA A 204 -11.85 5.35 5.96
C ALA A 204 -12.28 5.76 4.54
N TRP A 205 -11.51 5.39 3.52
CA TRP A 205 -11.68 5.86 2.14
C TRP A 205 -11.94 4.74 1.11
N SER A 206 -11.96 3.48 1.53
CA SER A 206 -12.11 2.32 0.63
C SER A 206 -13.36 2.39 -0.23
N GLU A 207 -14.48 2.88 0.34
CA GLU A 207 -15.74 3.02 -0.39
C GLU A 207 -15.62 4.02 -1.55
N ALA A 208 -14.96 5.15 -1.31
CA ALA A 208 -14.72 6.15 -2.34
C ALA A 208 -13.79 5.63 -3.46
N ALA A 209 -12.81 4.79 -3.10
CA ALA A 209 -11.87 4.17 -4.04
C ALA A 209 -12.51 3.14 -4.98
N LYS A 210 -13.74 2.67 -4.73
CA LYS A 210 -14.50 1.84 -5.68
C LYS A 210 -14.75 2.55 -7.01
N LYS A 211 -14.82 3.89 -7.01
CA LYS A 211 -14.81 4.67 -8.24
C LYS A 211 -13.40 4.68 -8.83
N GLN A 212 -13.23 3.88 -9.89
CA GLN A 212 -11.93 3.58 -10.49
C GLN A 212 -11.12 4.84 -10.89
N SER A 213 -11.76 5.95 -11.22
CA SER A 213 -11.09 7.22 -11.55
C SER A 213 -10.20 7.73 -10.41
N TYR A 214 -10.64 7.59 -9.16
CA TYR A 214 -9.95 8.17 -8.00
C TYR A 214 -8.75 7.31 -7.57
N ALA A 215 -8.87 5.98 -7.68
CA ALA A 215 -7.78 5.07 -7.34
C ALA A 215 -6.76 4.87 -8.47
N ARG A 216 -7.02 5.37 -9.70
CA ARG A 216 -6.20 5.09 -10.89
C ARG A 216 -4.72 5.40 -10.69
N ARG A 217 -4.41 6.52 -10.05
CA ARG A 217 -3.03 6.94 -9.78
C ARG A 217 -2.32 5.99 -8.81
N ALA A 218 -2.99 5.64 -7.71
CA ALA A 218 -2.48 4.70 -6.72
C ALA A 218 -2.24 3.31 -7.35
N VAL A 219 -3.19 2.82 -8.16
CA VAL A 219 -3.07 1.54 -8.88
C VAL A 219 -1.87 1.54 -9.84
N LEU A 220 -1.60 2.66 -10.53
CA LEU A 220 -0.45 2.78 -11.41
C LEU A 220 0.88 2.72 -10.64
N ILE A 221 0.99 3.43 -9.50
CA ILE A 221 2.19 3.43 -8.66
C ILE A 221 2.44 2.03 -8.10
N HIS A 222 1.40 1.37 -7.58
CA HIS A 222 1.47 -0.01 -7.11
C HIS A 222 1.91 -0.97 -8.24
N ARG A 223 1.36 -0.83 -9.45
CA ARG A 223 1.80 -1.59 -10.63
C ARG A 223 3.27 -1.35 -10.93
N HIS A 224 3.76 -0.11 -10.88
CA HIS A 224 5.17 0.20 -11.08
C HIS A 224 6.07 -0.46 -10.02
N ALA A 225 5.66 -0.47 -8.75
CA ALA A 225 6.38 -1.19 -7.70
C ALA A 225 6.45 -2.71 -8.01
N CYS A 226 5.34 -3.32 -8.41
CA CYS A 226 5.30 -4.73 -8.80
C CYS A 226 6.15 -5.04 -10.04
N LEU A 227 6.15 -4.17 -11.05
CA LEU A 227 7.04 -4.30 -12.22
C LEU A 227 8.52 -4.31 -11.81
N ARG A 228 8.89 -3.50 -10.81
CA ARG A 228 10.26 -3.50 -10.28
C ARG A 228 10.59 -4.81 -9.58
N VAL A 229 9.66 -5.40 -8.81
CA VAL A 229 9.84 -6.72 -8.18
C VAL A 229 10.24 -7.78 -9.18
N ILE A 230 9.61 -7.78 -10.36
CA ILE A 230 9.83 -8.78 -11.39
C ILE A 230 10.90 -8.38 -12.41
N CYS A 231 11.57 -7.24 -12.25
CA CYS A 231 12.47 -6.66 -13.27
C CYS A 231 11.80 -6.54 -14.66
N GLY A 232 10.50 -6.25 -14.69
CA GLY A 232 9.66 -6.32 -15.88
C GLY A 232 9.69 -5.08 -16.76
N PHE A 233 9.32 -5.26 -18.03
CA PHE A 233 9.04 -4.18 -18.98
C PHE A 233 7.71 -3.48 -18.64
N CYS A 234 7.61 -2.17 -18.87
CA CYS A 234 6.40 -1.38 -18.58
C CYS A 234 5.16 -1.78 -19.42
N SER A 235 5.37 -2.49 -20.53
CA SER A 235 4.34 -3.02 -21.42
C SER A 235 3.68 -4.31 -20.90
N ILE A 236 4.27 -4.98 -19.91
CA ILE A 236 3.68 -6.19 -19.31
C ILE A 236 2.32 -5.82 -18.69
N SER A 237 1.28 -6.62 -18.98
CA SER A 237 -0.06 -6.40 -18.45
C SER A 237 -0.07 -6.32 -16.92
N GLN A 238 -0.98 -5.54 -16.37
CA GLN A 238 -1.16 -5.36 -14.93
C GLN A 238 -1.40 -6.72 -14.22
N GLU A 239 -2.22 -7.57 -14.83
CA GLU A 239 -2.62 -8.87 -14.30
C GLU A 239 -1.43 -9.82 -14.17
N ALA A 240 -0.67 -10.02 -15.25
CA ALA A 240 0.55 -10.82 -15.22
C ALA A 240 1.61 -10.24 -14.26
N THR A 241 1.69 -8.91 -14.15
CA THR A 241 2.64 -8.25 -13.25
C THR A 241 2.39 -8.65 -11.79
N TYR A 242 1.14 -8.61 -11.36
CA TYR A 242 0.75 -8.97 -10.00
C TYR A 242 1.02 -10.44 -9.70
N VAL A 243 0.67 -11.34 -10.62
CA VAL A 243 0.91 -12.78 -10.46
C VAL A 243 2.40 -13.07 -10.29
N LEU A 244 3.23 -12.56 -11.21
CA LEU A 244 4.67 -12.78 -11.18
C LEU A 244 5.34 -12.14 -9.95
N ALA A 245 4.85 -10.97 -9.51
CA ALA A 245 5.32 -10.32 -8.29
C ALA A 245 4.87 -11.05 -7.02
N SER A 246 3.85 -11.91 -7.12
CA SER A 246 3.18 -12.54 -5.98
C SER A 246 2.61 -11.50 -5.01
N ILE A 247 2.04 -10.43 -5.57
CA ILE A 247 1.42 -9.32 -4.84
C ILE A 247 0.01 -9.13 -5.41
N PRO A 248 -1.06 -9.18 -4.59
CA PRO A 248 -2.43 -8.98 -5.07
C PRO A 248 -2.66 -7.58 -5.65
N PRO A 249 -3.64 -7.41 -6.56
CA PRO A 249 -4.08 -6.10 -7.03
C PRO A 249 -4.39 -5.13 -5.87
N LEU A 250 -3.95 -3.87 -5.99
CA LEU A 250 -4.18 -2.84 -4.96
C LEU A 250 -5.65 -2.71 -4.55
N THR A 251 -6.59 -2.82 -5.49
CA THR A 251 -8.02 -2.74 -5.20
C THR A 251 -8.48 -3.83 -4.23
N LEU A 252 -7.99 -5.05 -4.41
CA LEU A 252 -8.30 -6.15 -3.49
C LEU A 252 -7.62 -5.96 -2.13
N LEU A 253 -6.41 -5.38 -2.10
CA LEU A 253 -5.73 -5.03 -0.85
C LEU A 253 -6.46 -3.92 -0.06
N ILE A 254 -7.06 -2.95 -0.77
CA ILE A 254 -7.91 -1.91 -0.15
C ILE A 254 -9.14 -2.55 0.49
N ASP A 255 -9.83 -3.43 -0.24
CA ASP A 255 -11.01 -4.12 0.27
C ASP A 255 -10.66 -5.03 1.45
N GLU A 256 -9.54 -5.77 1.37
CA GLU A 256 -9.03 -6.61 2.46
C GLU A 256 -8.77 -5.79 3.73
N ARG A 257 -8.07 -4.65 3.61
CA ARG A 257 -7.81 -3.74 4.74
C ARG A 257 -9.10 -3.23 5.38
N SER A 258 -10.10 -2.93 4.57
CA SER A 258 -11.40 -2.46 5.05
C SER A 258 -12.14 -3.56 5.83
N ARG A 259 -12.19 -4.79 5.29
CA ARG A 259 -12.82 -5.93 5.95
C ARG A 259 -12.13 -6.29 7.27
N LEU A 260 -10.79 -6.32 7.30
CA LEU A 260 -10.02 -6.55 8.51
C LEU A 260 -10.29 -5.50 9.59
N TYR A 261 -10.45 -4.24 9.21
CA TYR A 261 -10.74 -3.18 10.18
C TYR A 261 -12.13 -3.31 10.81
N LEU A 262 -13.13 -3.73 10.03
CA LEU A 262 -14.48 -3.99 10.52
C LEU A 262 -14.54 -5.18 11.48
N ARG A 263 -13.71 -6.20 11.24
CA ARG A 263 -13.60 -7.42 12.05
C ARG A 263 -12.38 -7.43 12.96
N ARG A 264 -11.84 -6.26 13.35
CA ARG A 264 -10.55 -6.13 14.07
C ARG A 264 -10.49 -6.76 15.47
N LEU A 265 -11.63 -7.18 16.02
CA LEU A 265 -11.72 -7.87 17.31
C LEU A 265 -11.77 -9.40 17.13
N GLU A 266 -11.81 -9.87 15.88
CA GLU A 266 -11.85 -11.27 15.50
C GLU A 266 -10.48 -11.68 14.92
N ASN A 267 -10.10 -12.95 15.08
CA ASN A 267 -8.88 -13.51 14.48
C ASN A 267 -9.22 -14.09 13.09
N VAL A 268 -9.27 -13.23 12.07
CA VAL A 268 -9.85 -13.52 10.74
C VAL A 268 -8.91 -13.19 9.59
N GLU A 269 -7.64 -12.88 9.89
CA GLU A 269 -6.64 -12.46 8.91
C GLU A 269 -6.43 -13.51 7.81
N SER A 270 -6.34 -14.78 8.18
CA SER A 270 -6.17 -15.88 7.23
C SER A 270 -7.41 -16.09 6.35
N GLU A 271 -8.60 -15.94 6.93
CA GLU A 271 -9.88 -16.05 6.22
C GLU A 271 -10.02 -14.93 5.17
N GLU A 272 -9.76 -13.69 5.57
CA GLU A 272 -9.85 -12.52 4.68
C GLU A 272 -8.78 -12.57 3.58
N ARG A 273 -7.57 -13.06 3.90
CA ARG A 273 -6.53 -13.30 2.89
C ARG A 273 -6.96 -14.37 1.89
N ALA A 274 -7.55 -15.48 2.34
CA ALA A 274 -8.03 -16.53 1.46
C ALA A 274 -9.14 -16.01 0.52
N LYS A 275 -10.03 -15.15 1.02
CA LYS A 275 -11.04 -14.46 0.21
C LYS A 275 -10.41 -13.56 -0.85
N THR A 276 -9.42 -12.74 -0.49
CA THR A 276 -8.66 -11.92 -1.45
C THR A 276 -8.00 -12.78 -2.53
N ILE A 277 -7.37 -13.90 -2.17
CA ILE A 277 -6.71 -14.80 -3.12
C ILE A 277 -7.75 -15.45 -4.06
N LYS A 278 -8.92 -15.84 -3.56
CA LYS A 278 -10.02 -16.38 -4.37
C LYS A 278 -10.53 -15.37 -5.39
N GLU A 279 -10.77 -14.13 -4.97
CA GLU A 279 -11.19 -13.04 -5.86
C GLU A 279 -10.10 -12.72 -6.90
N TRP A 280 -8.83 -12.73 -6.49
CA TRP A 280 -7.70 -12.54 -7.39
C TRP A 280 -7.59 -13.65 -8.44
N GLN A 281 -7.72 -14.92 -8.05
CA GLN A 281 -7.73 -16.05 -8.98
C GLN A 281 -8.89 -15.94 -9.99
N ALA A 282 -10.07 -15.50 -9.55
CA ALA A 282 -11.20 -15.27 -10.47
C ALA A 282 -10.89 -14.16 -11.48
N GLN A 283 -10.33 -13.02 -11.04
CA GLN A 283 -9.90 -11.94 -11.94
C GLN A 283 -8.83 -12.42 -12.92
N TRP A 284 -7.89 -13.25 -12.46
CA TRP A 284 -6.84 -13.79 -13.31
C TRP A 284 -7.39 -14.71 -14.39
N THR A 285 -8.30 -15.61 -14.00
CA THR A 285 -8.94 -16.59 -14.89
C THR A 285 -9.72 -15.89 -16.01
N CYS A 286 -10.50 -14.87 -15.66
CA CYS A 286 -11.38 -14.15 -16.58
C CYS A 286 -10.67 -13.07 -17.42
N SER A 287 -9.43 -12.67 -17.08
CA SER A 287 -8.75 -11.61 -17.82
C SER A 287 -8.36 -12.05 -19.23
N ARG A 288 -8.58 -11.14 -20.20
CA ARG A 288 -8.12 -11.27 -21.59
C ARG A 288 -6.65 -10.86 -21.76
N LYS A 289 -6.03 -10.27 -20.73
CA LYS A 289 -4.64 -9.81 -20.76
C LYS A 289 -3.72 -10.83 -20.09
N GLY A 290 -2.43 -10.80 -20.43
CA GLY A 290 -1.44 -11.70 -19.83
C GLY A 290 -1.63 -13.18 -20.17
N ARG A 291 -2.33 -13.52 -21.26
CA ARG A 291 -2.72 -14.90 -21.58
C ARG A 291 -1.56 -15.89 -21.70
N TRP A 292 -0.41 -15.44 -22.20
CA TRP A 292 0.81 -16.26 -22.19
C TRP A 292 1.22 -16.64 -20.76
N THR A 293 1.35 -15.65 -19.87
CA THR A 293 1.65 -15.90 -18.45
C THR A 293 0.59 -16.75 -17.77
N HIS A 294 -0.70 -16.59 -18.12
CA HIS A 294 -1.78 -17.44 -17.61
C HIS A 294 -1.65 -18.88 -18.07
N ARG A 295 -1.24 -19.13 -19.31
CA ARG A 295 -1.02 -20.49 -19.82
C ARG A 295 0.08 -21.21 -19.02
N LEU A 296 1.10 -20.47 -18.60
CA LEU A 296 2.17 -20.98 -17.73
C LEU A 296 1.74 -21.10 -16.26
N ILE A 297 0.97 -20.13 -15.75
CA ILE A 297 0.56 -20.03 -14.34
C ILE A 297 -0.96 -19.87 -14.26
N PRO A 298 -1.75 -20.93 -14.52
CA PRO A 298 -3.21 -20.83 -14.49
C PRO A 298 -3.76 -20.72 -13.07
N ASN A 299 -3.12 -21.40 -12.10
CA ASN A 299 -3.43 -21.33 -10.68
C ASN A 299 -2.35 -20.53 -9.95
N ILE A 300 -2.74 -19.44 -9.31
CA ILE A 300 -1.82 -18.53 -8.61
C ILE A 300 -1.35 -19.08 -7.27
N ILE A 301 -2.10 -20.01 -6.64
CA ILE A 301 -1.81 -20.47 -5.27
C ILE A 301 -0.45 -21.18 -5.17
N PRO A 302 -0.14 -22.22 -5.97
CA PRO A 302 1.17 -22.88 -5.92
C PRO A 302 2.31 -21.91 -6.24
N TRP A 303 2.04 -20.92 -7.09
CA TRP A 303 3.00 -19.87 -7.39
C TRP A 303 3.26 -19.04 -6.14
N ILE A 304 2.25 -18.43 -5.52
CA ILE A 304 2.43 -17.52 -4.37
C ILE A 304 3.02 -18.24 -3.15
N GLU A 305 2.64 -19.49 -2.90
CA GLU A 305 3.04 -20.27 -1.71
C GLU A 305 4.41 -20.95 -1.83
N ARG A 306 5.06 -20.85 -3.00
CA ARG A 306 6.37 -21.46 -3.24
C ARG A 306 7.41 -21.01 -2.21
N ARG A 307 8.22 -21.96 -1.73
CA ARG A 307 9.29 -21.72 -0.73
C ARG A 307 10.65 -21.46 -1.36
N HIS A 308 10.79 -21.74 -2.65
CA HIS A 308 12.00 -21.54 -3.43
C HIS A 308 11.68 -20.78 -4.72
N GLY A 309 12.75 -20.35 -5.39
CA GLY A 309 12.63 -19.76 -6.71
C GLY A 309 12.31 -18.27 -6.69
N GLU A 310 13.10 -17.53 -7.44
CA GLU A 310 12.94 -16.10 -7.61
C GLU A 310 12.87 -15.72 -9.09
N VAL A 311 12.00 -14.77 -9.40
CA VAL A 311 11.97 -14.17 -10.74
C VAL A 311 13.12 -13.19 -10.89
N ASN A 312 13.70 -13.15 -12.10
CA ASN A 312 14.75 -12.22 -12.45
C ASN A 312 14.47 -11.65 -13.85
N TYR A 313 15.33 -10.74 -14.33
CA TYR A 313 15.14 -10.05 -15.60
C TYR A 313 14.94 -11.00 -16.81
N HIS A 314 15.66 -12.12 -16.88
CA HIS A 314 15.56 -13.04 -18.01
C HIS A 314 14.38 -14.01 -17.85
N LEU A 315 14.16 -14.53 -16.65
CA LEU A 315 13.03 -15.40 -16.37
C LEU A 315 11.70 -14.65 -16.57
N THR A 316 11.61 -13.38 -16.17
CA THR A 316 10.41 -12.55 -16.42
C THR A 316 10.14 -12.37 -17.90
N GLN A 317 11.17 -12.24 -18.75
CA GLN A 317 10.99 -12.18 -20.20
C GLN A 317 10.36 -13.46 -20.75
N LEU A 318 10.86 -14.62 -20.32
CA LEU A 318 10.29 -15.93 -20.67
C LEU A 318 8.83 -16.03 -20.22
N LEU A 319 8.55 -15.69 -18.96
CA LEU A 319 7.22 -15.83 -18.37
C LEU A 319 6.17 -14.86 -18.96
N THR A 320 6.61 -13.80 -19.64
CA THR A 320 5.72 -12.75 -20.17
C THR A 320 5.72 -12.65 -21.68
N GLY A 321 6.67 -13.27 -22.37
CA GLY A 321 6.88 -13.08 -23.81
C GLY A 321 7.31 -11.67 -24.19
N HIS A 322 7.85 -10.92 -23.23
CA HIS A 322 8.44 -9.60 -23.46
C HIS A 322 9.95 -9.75 -23.55
N GLY A 323 10.64 -8.94 -24.34
CA GLY A 323 12.09 -9.01 -24.47
C GLY A 323 12.56 -8.95 -25.91
N CYS A 324 13.59 -9.73 -26.23
CA CYS A 324 14.25 -9.70 -27.54
C CYS A 324 13.61 -10.64 -28.58
N PHE A 325 12.35 -11.04 -28.37
CA PHE A 325 11.57 -11.83 -29.32
C PHE A 325 11.14 -10.94 -30.49
N ARG A 326 11.35 -11.37 -31.74
CA ARG A 326 11.01 -10.51 -32.89
C ARG A 326 9.53 -10.16 -32.95
N SER A 327 8.62 -11.05 -32.57
CA SER A 327 7.19 -10.72 -32.50
C SER A 327 6.88 -9.58 -31.51
N TYR A 328 7.57 -9.57 -30.36
CA TYR A 328 7.49 -8.48 -29.40
C TYR A 328 8.13 -7.19 -29.94
N LEU A 329 9.32 -7.29 -30.53
CA LEU A 329 10.05 -6.15 -31.07
C LEU A 329 9.29 -5.48 -32.23
N CYS A 330 8.74 -6.27 -33.16
CA CYS A 330 7.90 -5.79 -34.27
C CYS A 330 6.68 -5.03 -33.74
N ARG A 331 5.98 -5.58 -32.73
CA ARG A 331 4.84 -4.90 -32.08
C ARG A 331 5.22 -3.58 -31.39
N THR A 332 6.49 -3.42 -31.02
CA THR A 332 7.01 -2.19 -30.38
C THR A 332 7.79 -1.29 -31.36
N ASN A 333 7.66 -1.52 -32.67
CA ASN A 333 8.35 -0.79 -33.74
C ASN A 333 9.88 -0.80 -33.63
N ASN A 334 10.43 -1.89 -33.10
CA ASN A 334 11.87 -2.11 -32.91
C ASN A 334 12.49 -3.09 -33.92
N ASP A 335 11.67 -3.74 -34.75
CA ASP A 335 12.08 -4.69 -35.79
C ASP A 335 11.06 -4.61 -36.94
N THR A 336 11.46 -4.95 -38.16
CA THR A 336 10.65 -4.82 -39.38
C THR A 336 9.85 -6.08 -39.72
N GLY A 337 10.09 -7.19 -39.01
CA GLY A 337 9.33 -8.43 -39.18
C GLY A 337 9.39 -9.31 -37.94
N ASP A 338 8.42 -10.20 -37.79
CA ASP A 338 8.26 -11.08 -36.63
C ASP A 338 8.73 -12.52 -36.86
N GLN A 339 9.10 -12.88 -38.09
CA GLN A 339 9.52 -14.22 -38.47
C GLN A 339 10.88 -14.63 -37.87
N CYS A 340 11.05 -15.91 -37.56
CA CYS A 340 12.31 -16.44 -37.06
C CYS A 340 13.37 -16.54 -38.17
N THR A 341 14.61 -16.20 -37.84
CA THR A 341 15.75 -16.20 -38.77
C THR A 341 16.15 -17.60 -39.25
N VAL A 342 15.83 -18.65 -38.48
CA VAL A 342 16.16 -20.05 -38.80
C VAL A 342 14.92 -20.87 -39.15
N CYS A 343 13.74 -20.40 -38.76
CA CYS A 343 12.46 -21.02 -39.11
C CYS A 343 11.57 -19.98 -39.80
N PRO A 344 11.78 -19.69 -41.11
CA PRO A 344 11.12 -18.57 -41.78
C PRO A 344 9.59 -18.66 -41.80
N ALA A 345 9.04 -19.88 -41.74
CA ALA A 345 7.59 -20.11 -41.68
C ALA A 345 6.98 -19.90 -40.28
N ALA A 346 7.79 -19.62 -39.25
CA ALA A 346 7.35 -19.46 -37.88
C ALA A 346 7.54 -18.02 -37.37
N VAL A 347 6.55 -17.51 -36.63
CA VAL A 347 6.68 -16.29 -35.85
C VAL A 347 7.64 -16.54 -34.69
N GLU A 348 8.64 -15.68 -34.52
CA GLU A 348 9.59 -15.73 -33.40
C GLU A 348 8.96 -15.07 -32.15
N ASP A 349 7.98 -15.77 -31.59
CA ASP A 349 7.45 -15.52 -30.26
C ASP A 349 8.16 -16.38 -29.20
N VAL A 350 7.78 -16.15 -27.94
CA VAL A 350 8.33 -16.88 -26.81
C VAL A 350 8.01 -18.37 -26.85
N GLU A 351 6.86 -18.78 -27.40
CA GLU A 351 6.52 -20.20 -27.49
C GLU A 351 7.43 -20.90 -28.48
N HIS A 352 7.59 -20.32 -29.66
CA HIS A 352 8.48 -20.84 -30.68
C HIS A 352 9.91 -20.90 -30.17
N VAL A 353 10.46 -19.78 -29.67
CA VAL A 353 11.86 -19.71 -29.23
C VAL A 353 12.14 -20.74 -28.12
N ILE A 354 11.29 -20.79 -27.11
CA ILE A 354 11.55 -21.60 -25.93
C ILE A 354 11.32 -23.08 -26.19
N PHE A 355 10.27 -23.46 -26.94
CA PHE A 355 9.83 -24.86 -27.02
C PHE A 355 10.06 -25.55 -28.36
N ARG A 356 10.30 -24.80 -29.45
CA ARG A 356 10.30 -25.37 -30.81
C ARG A 356 11.53 -25.01 -31.65
N CYS A 357 12.12 -23.83 -31.42
CA CYS A 357 13.11 -23.27 -32.31
C CYS A 357 14.43 -24.07 -32.29
N PRO A 358 14.90 -24.64 -33.42
CA PRO A 358 16.12 -25.45 -33.48
C PRO A 358 17.38 -24.72 -33.01
N ARG A 359 17.38 -23.38 -33.06
CA ARG A 359 18.49 -22.55 -32.57
C ARG A 359 18.88 -22.84 -31.12
N PHE A 360 17.89 -23.20 -30.31
CA PHE A 360 18.04 -23.37 -28.86
C PHE A 360 17.94 -24.84 -28.42
N THR A 361 18.22 -25.79 -29.33
CA THR A 361 18.16 -27.23 -29.00
C THR A 361 19.18 -27.60 -27.92
N GLY A 362 20.44 -27.15 -28.05
CA GLY A 362 21.47 -27.44 -27.04
C GLY A 362 21.12 -26.85 -25.66
N GLU A 363 20.57 -25.64 -25.61
CA GLU A 363 20.09 -25.06 -24.35
C GLU A 363 18.91 -25.85 -23.76
N ARG A 364 18.00 -26.38 -24.60
CA ARG A 364 16.85 -27.19 -24.17
C ARG A 364 17.25 -28.59 -23.69
N GLU A 365 18.31 -29.19 -24.22
CA GLU A 365 18.75 -30.55 -23.84
C GLU A 365 18.98 -30.65 -22.32
N VAL A 366 19.54 -29.61 -21.71
CA VAL A 366 19.72 -29.52 -20.25
C VAL A 366 18.39 -29.67 -19.51
N LEU A 367 17.31 -29.08 -20.02
CA LEU A 367 15.98 -29.23 -19.42
C LEU A 367 15.40 -30.61 -19.68
N HIS A 368 15.58 -31.17 -20.89
CA HIS A 368 15.10 -32.51 -21.23
C HIS A 368 15.71 -33.61 -20.35
N HIS A 369 16.97 -33.47 -19.94
CA HIS A 369 17.60 -34.44 -19.02
C HIS A 369 17.02 -34.43 -17.61
N LEU A 370 16.49 -33.28 -17.17
CA LEU A 370 15.89 -33.13 -15.85
C LEU A 370 14.37 -33.39 -15.86
N PHE A 371 13.75 -33.36 -17.03
CA PHE A 371 12.31 -33.37 -17.20
C PHE A 371 11.84 -34.71 -17.76
N TRP A 372 11.13 -35.51 -16.95
CA TRP A 372 10.52 -36.77 -17.39
C TRP A 372 9.18 -36.51 -18.10
N GLY A 373 9.24 -36.06 -19.35
CA GLY A 373 8.06 -35.83 -20.20
C GLY A 373 8.30 -34.81 -21.32
N PRO A 374 7.26 -34.43 -22.07
CA PRO A 374 7.39 -33.38 -23.07
C PRO A 374 7.46 -32.00 -22.39
N LEU A 375 8.54 -31.26 -22.66
CA LEU A 375 8.66 -29.86 -22.24
C LEU A 375 7.64 -29.02 -23.04
N LYS A 376 6.56 -28.60 -22.37
CA LYS A 376 5.48 -27.80 -22.95
C LYS A 376 5.21 -26.56 -22.08
N PRO A 377 4.56 -25.51 -22.62
CA PRO A 377 4.19 -24.35 -21.82
C PRO A 377 3.43 -24.71 -20.54
N GLU A 378 2.49 -25.66 -20.63
CA GLU A 378 1.62 -26.07 -19.52
C GLU A 378 2.38 -26.77 -18.39
N THR A 379 3.52 -27.39 -18.69
CA THR A 379 4.26 -28.21 -17.74
C THR A 379 5.48 -27.51 -17.15
N LEU A 380 5.97 -26.45 -17.79
CA LEU A 380 7.21 -25.75 -17.40
C LEU A 380 7.16 -25.24 -15.95
N VAL A 381 6.10 -24.51 -15.58
CA VAL A 381 6.00 -23.93 -14.23
C VAL A 381 5.76 -25.00 -13.18
N GLY A 382 4.98 -26.05 -13.48
CA GLY A 382 4.80 -27.19 -12.59
C GLY A 382 6.14 -27.79 -12.18
N PHE A 383 7.00 -28.06 -13.16
CA PHE A 383 8.36 -28.53 -12.94
C PHE A 383 9.25 -27.56 -12.14
N MET A 384 9.15 -26.25 -12.40
CA MET A 384 9.87 -25.24 -11.61
C MET A 384 9.46 -25.26 -10.12
N LEU A 385 8.18 -25.54 -9.84
CA LEU A 385 7.63 -25.54 -8.48
C LEU A 385 7.99 -26.81 -7.69
N GLU A 386 8.38 -27.90 -8.34
CA GLU A 386 8.75 -29.15 -7.68
C GLU A 386 10.04 -29.04 -6.85
N ALA A 387 11.07 -28.35 -7.37
CA ALA A 387 12.36 -28.26 -6.69
C ALA A 387 13.12 -26.97 -7.02
N GLY A 388 13.95 -26.50 -6.08
CA GLY A 388 14.82 -25.34 -6.28
C GLY A 388 15.85 -25.54 -7.40
N SER A 389 16.33 -26.77 -7.60
CA SER A 389 17.20 -27.16 -8.72
C SER A 389 16.51 -27.00 -10.07
N ASN A 390 15.24 -27.40 -10.17
CA ASN A 390 14.44 -27.28 -11.39
C ASN A 390 14.21 -25.80 -11.75
N TRP A 391 13.88 -24.98 -10.74
CA TRP A 391 13.78 -23.53 -10.93
C TRP A 391 15.10 -22.93 -11.42
N LEU A 392 16.23 -23.31 -10.81
CA LEU A 392 17.54 -22.84 -11.20
C LEU A 392 17.87 -23.23 -12.65
N ALA A 393 17.58 -24.47 -13.05
CA ALA A 393 17.78 -24.95 -14.42
C ALA A 393 16.99 -24.10 -15.43
N VAL A 394 15.70 -23.87 -15.19
CA VAL A 394 14.86 -23.04 -16.08
C VAL A 394 15.32 -21.58 -16.09
N SER A 395 15.72 -21.05 -14.94
CA SER A 395 16.26 -19.68 -14.84
C SER A 395 17.55 -19.52 -15.64
N THR A 396 18.48 -20.48 -15.54
CA THR A 396 19.75 -20.49 -16.29
C THR A 396 19.49 -20.64 -17.78
N PHE A 397 18.58 -21.53 -18.17
CA PHE A 397 18.13 -21.68 -19.55
C PHE A 397 17.57 -20.35 -20.09
N ALA A 398 16.67 -19.69 -19.35
CA ALA A 398 16.11 -18.39 -19.74
C ALA A 398 17.21 -17.34 -19.91
N GLN A 399 18.19 -17.29 -19.01
CA GLN A 399 19.32 -16.37 -19.11
C GLN A 399 20.16 -16.62 -20.36
N SER A 400 20.47 -17.88 -20.69
CA SER A 400 21.23 -18.24 -21.89
C SER A 400 20.51 -17.81 -23.16
N VAL A 401 19.24 -18.21 -23.31
CA VAL A 401 18.42 -17.89 -24.49
C VAL A 401 18.27 -16.39 -24.67
N MET A 402 17.93 -15.66 -23.62
CA MET A 402 17.71 -14.21 -23.68
C MET A 402 19.00 -13.43 -23.98
N THR A 403 20.14 -13.89 -23.46
CA THR A 403 21.45 -13.27 -23.74
C THR A 403 21.80 -13.42 -25.21
N ARG A 404 21.59 -14.62 -25.78
CA ARG A 404 21.82 -14.91 -27.20
C ARG A 404 20.86 -14.13 -28.11
N LEU A 405 19.56 -14.08 -27.79
CA LEU A 405 18.62 -13.23 -28.52
C LEU A 405 19.03 -11.75 -28.50
N ARG A 406 19.48 -11.25 -27.35
CA ARG A 406 19.93 -9.86 -27.22
C ARG A 406 21.19 -9.58 -28.04
N SER A 407 22.15 -10.52 -28.09
CA SER A 407 23.34 -10.34 -28.94
C SER A 407 22.98 -10.30 -30.42
N GLU A 408 22.09 -11.19 -30.87
CA GLU A 408 21.66 -11.20 -32.26
C GLU A 408 20.84 -9.96 -32.63
N GLU A 409 19.97 -9.47 -31.74
CA GLU A 409 19.26 -8.21 -31.93
C GLU A 409 20.24 -7.04 -32.13
N ARG A 410 21.30 -6.97 -31.31
CA ARG A 410 22.34 -5.93 -31.43
C ARG A 410 23.08 -6.02 -32.77
N VAL A 411 23.34 -7.23 -33.27
CA VAL A 411 23.98 -7.41 -34.58
C VAL A 411 23.07 -6.94 -35.70
N ARG A 412 21.76 -7.22 -35.64
CA ARG A 412 20.80 -6.78 -36.67
C ARG A 412 20.54 -5.28 -36.70
N ARG A 413 20.73 -4.59 -35.57
CA ARG A 413 20.54 -3.13 -35.46
C ARG A 413 21.77 -2.32 -35.89
N ARG A 414 22.93 -2.97 -36.00
CA ARG A 414 24.14 -2.38 -36.58
C ARG A 414 24.08 -2.56 -38.09
#